data_AF-A0A381YGS7-F1
#
_entry.id   AF-A0A381YGS7-F1
#
_cell.length_a   1.000
_cell.length_b   1.000
_cell.length_c   1.000
_cell.angle_alpha   90.00
_cell.angle_beta   90.00
_cell.angle_gamma   90.00
#
_symmetry.space_group_name_H-M   'P 1'
#
loop_
_entity.id
_entity.type
_entity.pdbx_description
1 polymer ?
#
loop_
_entity_poly.entity_id
_entity_poly.type
_entity_poly.pdbx_seq_one_letter_code
_entity_poly.pdbx_strand_id
1 'polypeptide(L)'
;MENLFEGKNWDTTRETLLDGLEGNKRDVMSSVLENTKTALTESATAGASQSGNIATLNKVILPIIRRVMPTVIANEIIGVQPMTGPVGQIHTLRVRYAETVGSTTAGSEALSPFDIASNYSGDGTNAPAATASLEGDAGNKMSIQVLKQTVEAKTRKLSARWTFEAAQDANAMHGLDVEAEIMAALAMEITAEIDQEILTSLGNLATGTATYDQSSVTGTPTFVGDEHAALATMMNREANLVAQRTRRGAANWAVVSPAALTVLQSATTSAFARTTEGTFEAPTNTKFVGTLNGTMRIYVNTYASDATPVLLGYKGQGEIDAAAFYCPYVPLMSSGVVVDPSSFEPVVSFMTRYGYVELNNTASSLGNAADYVSKIAMSNLSFV
;
A
#
# COMPACT_ATOMS: atom_id res chain seq x y z
N MET A 1 -30.23 66.62 21.31
CA MET A 1 -30.15 66.07 22.67
C MET A 1 -29.17 66.86 23.56
N GLU A 2 -28.59 67.96 23.06
CA GLU A 2 -27.56 68.74 23.76
C GLU A 2 -28.13 69.62 24.89
N ASN A 3 -29.35 70.12 24.75
CA ASN A 3 -29.98 71.04 25.72
C ASN A 3 -30.80 70.38 26.83
N LEU A 4 -30.82 69.05 26.94
CA LEU A 4 -31.61 68.33 27.96
C LEU A 4 -30.87 68.24 29.30
N PHE A 5 -29.54 68.21 29.26
CA PHE A 5 -28.68 68.00 30.43
C PHE A 5 -27.97 69.27 30.92
N GLU A 6 -28.10 70.38 30.19
CA GLU A 6 -27.56 71.69 30.58
C GLU A 6 -28.68 72.63 31.05
N GLY A 7 -28.49 73.23 32.23
CA GLY A 7 -29.47 74.13 32.88
C GLY A 7 -30.63 73.40 33.59
N LYS A 8 -31.51 74.16 34.26
CA LYS A 8 -32.65 73.70 35.09
C LYS A 8 -33.72 72.86 34.35
N ASN A 9 -33.46 72.45 33.10
CA ASN A 9 -34.40 71.74 32.22
C ASN A 9 -34.59 70.26 32.60
N TRP A 10 -33.59 69.63 33.23
CA TRP A 10 -33.71 68.25 33.71
C TRP A 10 -34.69 68.15 34.88
N ASP A 11 -34.63 69.08 35.84
CA ASP A 11 -35.54 69.06 36.99
C ASP A 11 -36.99 69.24 36.57
N THR A 12 -37.27 70.14 35.62
CA THR A 12 -38.62 70.31 35.05
C THR A 12 -39.09 69.07 34.28
N THR A 13 -38.20 68.39 33.57
CA THR A 13 -38.55 67.15 32.83
C THR A 13 -38.75 65.97 33.79
N ARG A 14 -37.96 65.90 34.86
CA ARG A 14 -38.14 64.91 35.91
C ARG A 14 -39.48 65.11 36.62
N GLU A 15 -39.85 66.35 36.94
CA GLU A 15 -41.14 66.65 37.57
C GLU A 15 -42.33 66.32 36.68
N THR A 16 -42.27 66.60 35.36
CA THR A 16 -43.35 66.23 34.44
C THR A 16 -43.47 64.72 34.23
N LEU A 17 -42.36 63.98 34.25
CA LEU A 17 -42.38 62.51 34.16
C LEU A 17 -42.81 61.82 35.46
N LEU A 18 -42.81 62.55 36.57
CA LEU A 18 -43.31 62.10 37.87
C LEU A 18 -44.75 62.58 38.14
N ASP A 19 -45.36 63.33 37.21
CA ASP A 19 -46.72 63.81 37.34
C ASP A 19 -47.71 62.62 37.35
N GLY A 20 -48.62 62.62 38.31
CA GLY A 20 -49.57 61.52 38.55
C GLY A 20 -49.04 60.32 39.36
N LEU A 21 -47.78 60.33 39.84
CA LEU A 21 -47.25 59.30 40.75
C LEU A 21 -47.17 59.81 42.21
N GLU A 22 -47.72 59.04 43.15
CA GLU A 22 -47.71 59.36 44.59
C GLU A 22 -46.97 58.31 45.43
N GLY A 23 -46.38 58.77 46.55
CA GLY A 23 -45.69 57.92 47.54
C GLY A 23 -44.48 57.17 47.00
N ASN A 24 -44.22 55.97 47.53
CA ASN A 24 -43.03 55.16 47.23
C ASN A 24 -42.77 54.92 45.72
N LYS A 25 -43.81 54.91 44.88
CA LYS A 25 -43.64 54.72 43.43
C LYS A 25 -42.93 55.92 42.79
N ARG A 26 -43.24 57.13 43.26
CA ARG A 26 -42.60 58.38 42.81
C ARG A 26 -41.12 58.39 43.20
N ASP A 27 -40.81 57.98 44.43
CA ASP A 27 -39.43 57.99 44.93
C ASP A 27 -38.56 56.95 44.21
N VAL A 28 -39.09 55.75 43.97
CA VAL A 28 -38.40 54.72 43.19
C VAL A 28 -38.19 55.18 41.75
N MET A 29 -39.23 55.69 41.08
CA MET A 29 -39.12 56.20 39.71
C MET A 29 -38.13 57.37 39.61
N SER A 30 -38.13 58.27 40.60
CA SER A 30 -37.18 59.39 40.67
C SER A 30 -35.75 58.88 40.80
N SER A 31 -35.50 57.89 41.67
CA SER A 31 -34.17 57.30 41.83
C SER A 31 -33.69 56.58 40.57
N VAL A 32 -34.58 55.90 39.85
CA VAL A 32 -34.26 55.22 38.57
C VAL A 32 -33.95 56.24 37.48
N LEU A 33 -34.71 57.33 37.38
CA LEU A 33 -34.46 58.40 36.41
C LEU A 33 -33.13 59.13 36.68
N GLU A 34 -32.78 59.37 37.94
CA GLU A 34 -31.48 59.96 38.33
C GLU A 34 -30.31 59.02 37.98
N ASN A 35 -30.44 57.72 38.27
CA ASN A 35 -29.43 56.71 37.91
C ASN A 35 -29.27 56.57 36.39
N THR A 36 -30.38 56.67 35.65
CA THR A 36 -30.37 56.60 34.18
C THR A 36 -29.69 57.82 33.57
N LYS A 37 -29.90 59.01 34.13
CA LYS A 37 -29.16 60.22 33.74
C LYS A 37 -27.66 60.07 33.98
N THR A 38 -27.25 59.57 35.15
CA THR A 38 -25.83 59.34 35.45
C THR A 38 -25.20 58.38 34.45
N ALA A 39 -25.85 57.25 34.17
CA ALA A 39 -25.39 56.29 33.16
C ALA A 39 -25.31 56.89 31.75
N LEU A 40 -26.29 57.71 31.35
CA LEU A 40 -26.30 58.37 30.05
C LEU A 40 -25.22 59.46 29.94
N THR A 41 -24.98 60.22 31.01
CA THR A 41 -23.95 61.27 31.05
C THR A 41 -22.54 60.65 31.02
N GLU A 42 -22.33 59.54 31.72
CA GLU A 42 -21.10 58.75 31.64
C GLU A 42 -20.89 58.17 30.23
N SER A 43 -21.96 57.79 29.52
CA SER A 43 -21.90 57.24 28.17
C SER A 43 -21.69 58.28 27.05
N ALA A 44 -21.98 59.55 27.32
CA ALA A 44 -22.07 60.61 26.30
C ALA A 44 -20.85 61.56 26.27
N THR A 45 -19.68 61.10 26.69
CA THR A 45 -18.43 61.88 26.51
C THR A 45 -17.99 61.80 25.04
N ALA A 46 -17.86 62.95 24.37
CA ALA A 46 -17.40 63.04 22.98
C ALA A 46 -16.00 62.41 22.84
N GLY A 47 -15.93 61.21 22.23
CA GLY A 47 -14.71 60.40 22.11
C GLY A 47 -14.76 59.04 22.80
N ALA A 48 -15.83 58.72 23.53
CA ALA A 48 -16.06 57.37 24.06
C ALA A 48 -16.31 56.39 22.92
N SER A 49 -15.26 55.68 22.51
CA SER A 49 -15.38 54.51 21.65
C SER A 49 -16.10 53.44 22.44
N GLN A 50 -17.38 53.20 22.17
CA GLN A 50 -18.04 51.98 22.64
C GLN A 50 -17.26 50.81 22.05
N SER A 51 -16.47 50.12 22.87
CA SER A 51 -16.21 48.70 22.68
C SER A 51 -17.54 47.99 22.93
N GLY A 52 -18.48 48.13 21.99
CA GLY A 52 -19.57 47.19 21.86
C GLY A 52 -18.97 45.79 21.80
N ASN A 53 -19.74 44.80 22.22
CA ASN A 53 -19.38 43.40 22.08
C ASN A 53 -19.28 43.08 20.57
N ILE A 54 -18.20 43.52 19.92
CA ILE A 54 -17.80 43.11 18.59
C ILE A 54 -17.56 41.63 18.80
N ALA A 55 -18.52 40.83 18.36
CA ALA A 55 -18.36 39.40 18.31
C ALA A 55 -17.01 39.15 17.65
N THR A 56 -16.03 38.70 18.45
CA THR A 56 -14.82 38.15 17.88
C THR A 56 -15.32 37.06 16.96
N LEU A 57 -15.11 37.21 15.65
CA LEU A 57 -15.48 36.16 14.72
C LEU A 57 -14.65 34.95 15.16
N ASN A 58 -15.29 34.02 15.87
CA ASN A 58 -14.71 32.72 16.13
C ASN A 58 -14.50 32.11 14.76
N LYS A 59 -13.24 32.07 14.33
CA LYS A 59 -12.87 31.46 13.07
C LYS A 59 -13.14 29.97 13.19
N VAL A 60 -14.28 29.51 12.70
CA VAL A 60 -14.59 28.10 12.56
C VAL A 60 -13.80 27.60 11.37
N ILE A 61 -12.64 27.00 11.63
CA ILE A 61 -11.85 26.34 10.59
C ILE A 61 -12.50 24.98 10.34
N LEU A 62 -13.02 24.76 9.14
CA LEU A 62 -13.47 23.43 8.74
C LEU A 62 -12.25 22.49 8.69
N PRO A 63 -12.36 21.26 9.23
CA PRO A 63 -11.26 20.30 9.17
C PRO A 63 -10.82 20.03 7.73
N ILE A 64 -9.51 19.90 7.54
CA ILE A 64 -8.95 19.53 6.24
C ILE A 64 -9.03 18.02 6.09
N ILE A 65 -9.51 17.59 4.91
CA ILE A 65 -9.57 16.18 4.54
C ILE A 65 -8.29 15.83 3.79
N ARG A 66 -7.61 14.76 4.24
CA ARG A 66 -6.45 14.18 3.57
C ARG A 66 -6.85 12.90 2.83
N ARG A 67 -6.10 12.57 1.78
CA ARG A 67 -6.12 11.22 1.20
C ARG A 67 -5.15 10.34 1.97
N VAL A 68 -5.59 9.16 2.39
CA VAL A 68 -4.72 8.17 3.06
C VAL A 68 -3.98 7.37 2.00
N MET A 69 -2.67 7.20 2.15
CA MET A 69 -1.89 6.34 1.24
C MET A 69 -2.12 4.85 1.55
N PRO A 70 -2.13 3.98 0.52
CA PRO A 70 -2.29 2.54 0.73
C PRO A 70 -1.12 1.93 1.49
N THR A 71 -1.40 0.89 2.28
CA THR A 71 -0.37 0.07 2.90
C THR A 71 0.45 -0.67 1.84
N VAL A 72 1.76 -0.79 2.03
CA VAL A 72 2.67 -1.52 1.11
C VAL A 72 2.57 -3.03 1.33
N ILE A 73 2.65 -3.84 0.27
CA ILE A 73 2.57 -5.31 0.34
C ILE A 73 3.83 -6.04 -0.13
N ALA A 74 4.77 -5.34 -0.76
CA ALA A 74 6.00 -5.91 -1.29
C ALA A 74 6.69 -6.89 -0.31
N ASN A 75 6.87 -6.50 0.96
CA ASN A 75 7.54 -7.34 1.96
C ASN A 75 6.86 -8.71 2.19
N GLU A 76 5.56 -8.81 1.97
CA GLU A 76 4.79 -10.03 2.20
C GLU A 76 4.85 -11.03 1.03
N ILE A 77 5.18 -10.56 -0.18
CA ILE A 77 5.09 -11.33 -1.42
C ILE A 77 6.46 -11.69 -2.02
N ILE A 78 7.52 -10.95 -1.68
CA ILE A 78 8.89 -11.20 -2.16
C ILE A 78 9.86 -11.42 -1.00
N GLY A 79 11.05 -11.95 -1.32
CA GLY A 79 12.13 -12.15 -0.35
C GLY A 79 12.91 -10.85 -0.10
N VAL A 80 13.31 -10.59 1.14
CA VAL A 80 14.13 -9.43 1.52
C VAL A 80 15.54 -9.85 1.89
N GLN A 81 16.53 -9.33 1.17
CA GLN A 81 17.95 -9.62 1.43
C GLN A 81 18.79 -8.35 1.49
N PRO A 82 19.09 -7.82 2.69
CA PRO A 82 19.84 -6.58 2.83
C PRO A 82 21.26 -6.70 2.24
N MET A 83 21.69 -5.67 1.55
CA MET A 83 23.03 -5.56 0.95
C MET A 83 23.95 -4.72 1.84
N THR A 84 25.18 -5.19 2.03
CA THR A 84 26.22 -4.44 2.78
C THR A 84 27.04 -3.51 1.89
N GLY A 85 27.03 -3.74 0.57
CA GLY A 85 27.72 -2.92 -0.42
C GLY A 85 26.82 -2.61 -1.62
N PRO A 86 27.24 -1.73 -2.54
CA PRO A 86 26.45 -1.32 -3.69
C PRO A 86 26.20 -2.45 -4.70
N VAL A 87 27.01 -3.52 -4.67
CA VAL A 87 26.83 -4.73 -5.47
C VAL A 87 26.85 -5.94 -4.54
N GLY A 88 25.81 -6.76 -4.62
CA GLY A 88 25.66 -8.04 -3.91
C GLY A 88 25.79 -9.21 -4.88
N GLN A 89 26.04 -10.41 -4.36
CA GLN A 89 26.05 -11.63 -5.16
C GLN A 89 25.17 -12.69 -4.52
N ILE A 90 24.24 -13.22 -5.30
CA ILE A 90 23.43 -14.38 -4.94
C ILE A 90 24.10 -15.60 -5.57
N HIS A 91 24.38 -16.60 -4.74
CA HIS A 91 24.95 -17.86 -5.18
C HIS A 91 23.86 -18.93 -5.20
N THR A 92 23.83 -19.70 -6.27
CA THR A 92 22.91 -20.83 -6.42
C THR A 92 23.71 -22.09 -6.71
N LEU A 93 23.22 -23.24 -6.23
CA LEU A 93 23.85 -24.54 -6.42
C LEU A 93 22.94 -25.42 -7.27
N ARG A 94 23.49 -26.01 -8.33
CA ARG A 94 22.78 -26.99 -9.17
C ARG A 94 23.55 -28.29 -9.23
N VAL A 95 22.80 -29.38 -9.22
CA VAL A 95 23.31 -30.72 -9.47
C VAL A 95 23.00 -31.09 -10.93
N ARG A 96 24.00 -31.52 -11.67
CA ARG A 96 23.90 -31.92 -13.09
C ARG A 96 24.40 -33.33 -13.28
N TYR A 97 23.83 -34.04 -14.24
CA TYR A 97 24.41 -35.29 -14.72
C TYR A 97 25.75 -35.01 -15.39
N ALA A 98 26.81 -35.74 -15.04
CA ALA A 98 28.16 -35.46 -15.55
C ALA A 98 28.45 -36.21 -16.86
N GLU A 99 27.71 -37.28 -17.11
CA GLU A 99 27.88 -38.18 -18.25
C GLU A 99 26.57 -38.31 -19.04
N THR A 100 26.66 -38.58 -20.34
CA THR A 100 25.49 -38.88 -21.18
C THR A 100 25.20 -40.37 -21.12
N VAL A 101 24.04 -40.75 -20.59
CA VAL A 101 23.63 -42.16 -20.39
C VAL A 101 22.15 -42.31 -20.73
N GLY A 102 21.82 -43.25 -21.62
CA GLY A 102 20.45 -43.43 -22.09
C GLY A 102 19.90 -42.17 -22.76
N SER A 103 18.73 -41.71 -22.31
CA SER A 103 18.10 -40.44 -22.74
C SER A 103 18.63 -39.20 -22.00
N THR A 104 19.53 -39.36 -21.03
CA THR A 104 20.03 -38.27 -20.19
C THR A 104 21.32 -37.71 -20.76
N THR A 105 21.36 -36.42 -21.07
CA THR A 105 22.54 -35.75 -21.63
C THR A 105 23.42 -35.17 -20.51
N ALA A 106 24.74 -35.28 -20.64
CA ALA A 106 25.67 -34.60 -19.75
C ALA A 106 25.37 -33.09 -19.68
N GLY A 107 25.39 -32.54 -18.47
CA GLY A 107 25.07 -31.14 -18.19
C GLY A 107 23.57 -30.86 -17.98
N SER A 108 22.68 -31.82 -18.20
CA SER A 108 21.27 -31.68 -17.83
C SER A 108 21.09 -31.67 -16.30
N GLU A 109 20.10 -30.93 -15.81
CA GLU A 109 19.86 -30.75 -14.38
C GLU A 109 19.18 -31.98 -13.77
N ALA A 110 19.77 -32.53 -12.71
CA ALA A 110 19.26 -33.75 -12.07
C ALA A 110 18.06 -33.52 -11.14
N LEU A 111 17.90 -32.30 -10.63
CA LEU A 111 16.82 -31.91 -9.72
C LEU A 111 15.74 -31.09 -10.43
N SER A 112 15.70 -31.13 -11.77
CA SER A 112 14.72 -30.38 -12.57
C SER A 112 13.30 -30.83 -12.24
N PRO A 113 12.33 -29.90 -12.14
CA PRO A 113 10.91 -30.23 -11.98
C PRO A 113 10.32 -30.89 -13.23
N PHE A 114 10.87 -30.60 -14.41
CA PHE A 114 10.28 -30.97 -15.71
C PHE A 114 10.75 -32.33 -16.24
N ASP A 115 12.01 -32.69 -15.98
CA ASP A 115 12.62 -33.91 -16.50
C ASP A 115 13.33 -34.67 -15.37
N ILE A 116 13.07 -35.97 -15.26
CA ILE A 116 13.76 -36.88 -14.34
C ILE A 116 14.38 -38.01 -15.17
N ALA A 117 15.67 -38.28 -14.97
CA ALA A 117 16.29 -39.42 -15.60
C ALA A 117 15.79 -40.74 -14.99
N SER A 118 15.17 -41.59 -15.80
CA SER A 118 14.63 -42.89 -15.36
C SER A 118 15.70 -43.97 -15.22
N ASN A 119 16.72 -43.95 -16.08
CA ASN A 119 17.69 -45.05 -16.22
C ASN A 119 19.14 -44.67 -15.88
N TYR A 120 19.36 -43.45 -15.36
CA TYR A 120 20.71 -42.93 -15.12
C TYR A 120 21.48 -43.70 -14.05
N SER A 121 20.80 -44.29 -13.07
CA SER A 121 21.43 -45.11 -12.03
C SER A 121 21.62 -46.57 -12.44
N GLY A 122 21.23 -46.94 -13.67
CA GLY A 122 21.34 -48.28 -14.20
C GLY A 122 22.27 -48.37 -15.42
N ASP A 123 21.98 -49.28 -16.33
CA ASP A 123 22.79 -49.55 -17.54
C ASP A 123 22.46 -48.61 -18.72
N GLY A 124 21.68 -47.55 -18.46
CA GLY A 124 21.17 -46.61 -19.46
C GLY A 124 19.92 -47.07 -20.21
N THR A 125 19.53 -48.33 -20.08
CA THR A 125 18.31 -48.90 -20.68
C THR A 125 17.29 -49.34 -19.62
N ASN A 126 17.77 -49.84 -18.47
CA ASN A 126 16.98 -50.33 -17.35
C ASN A 126 17.51 -49.78 -16.02
N ALA A 127 16.61 -49.45 -15.10
CA ALA A 127 16.91 -49.22 -13.70
C ALA A 127 15.79 -49.85 -12.82
N PRO A 128 16.11 -50.78 -11.90
CA PRO A 128 17.44 -51.34 -11.61
C PRO A 128 17.97 -52.20 -12.77
N ALA A 129 19.29 -52.16 -13.00
CA ALA A 129 19.98 -53.06 -13.93
C ALA A 129 20.38 -54.38 -13.24
N ALA A 130 20.70 -55.41 -14.02
CA ALA A 130 21.15 -56.69 -13.48
C ALA A 130 22.47 -56.53 -12.73
N THR A 131 22.63 -57.14 -11.56
CA THR A 131 23.87 -57.00 -10.77
C THR A 131 25.11 -57.41 -11.56
N ALA A 132 25.02 -58.48 -12.35
CA ALA A 132 26.11 -58.97 -13.19
C ALA A 132 26.56 -57.96 -14.28
N SER A 133 25.72 -56.99 -14.66
CA SER A 133 26.07 -55.99 -15.68
C SER A 133 26.72 -54.73 -15.11
N LEU A 134 26.73 -54.56 -13.78
CA LEU A 134 27.35 -53.41 -13.09
C LEU A 134 28.35 -53.86 -12.01
N GLU A 135 28.71 -55.14 -11.98
CA GLU A 135 29.64 -55.68 -11.01
C GLU A 135 31.08 -55.25 -11.37
N GLY A 136 31.71 -54.50 -10.47
CA GLY A 136 33.07 -53.99 -10.65
C GLY A 136 33.17 -52.64 -11.36
N ASP A 137 32.05 -52.12 -11.90
CA ASP A 137 31.99 -50.80 -12.53
C ASP A 137 31.57 -49.71 -11.54
N ALA A 138 32.15 -48.53 -11.69
CA ALA A 138 31.72 -47.35 -10.94
C ALA A 138 30.39 -46.82 -11.50
N GLY A 139 29.50 -46.36 -10.62
CA GLY A 139 28.23 -45.76 -11.04
C GLY A 139 28.40 -44.45 -11.83
N ASN A 140 27.38 -44.11 -12.62
CA ASN A 140 27.36 -42.90 -13.45
C ASN A 140 27.51 -41.63 -12.61
N LYS A 141 28.31 -40.68 -13.09
CA LYS A 141 28.78 -39.54 -12.29
C LYS A 141 27.79 -38.38 -12.25
N MET A 142 27.70 -37.71 -11.11
CA MET A 142 26.98 -36.44 -10.97
C MET A 142 27.97 -35.31 -10.66
N SER A 143 27.65 -34.10 -11.08
CA SER A 143 28.47 -32.90 -10.88
C SER A 143 27.66 -31.84 -10.14
N ILE A 144 28.35 -31.03 -9.35
CA ILE A 144 27.76 -29.89 -8.64
C ILE A 144 28.40 -28.62 -9.19
N GLN A 145 27.57 -27.65 -9.56
CA GLN A 145 28.00 -26.35 -10.04
C GLN A 145 27.40 -25.25 -9.16
N VAL A 146 28.25 -24.32 -8.74
CA VAL A 146 27.81 -23.09 -8.07
C VAL A 146 27.85 -21.95 -9.08
N LEU A 147 26.70 -21.34 -9.35
CA LEU A 147 26.58 -20.13 -10.18
C LEU A 147 26.42 -18.91 -9.29
N LYS A 148 26.80 -17.75 -9.83
CA LYS A 148 26.64 -16.45 -9.18
C LYS A 148 25.84 -15.51 -10.06
N GLN A 149 24.95 -14.77 -9.44
CA GLN A 149 24.24 -13.65 -10.04
C GLN A 149 24.51 -12.39 -9.21
N THR A 150 24.92 -11.32 -9.88
CA THR A 150 25.15 -10.03 -9.23
C THR A 150 23.86 -9.22 -9.15
N VAL A 151 23.68 -8.52 -8.04
CA VAL A 151 22.61 -7.55 -7.82
C VAL A 151 23.25 -6.19 -7.62
N GLU A 152 22.82 -5.19 -8.38
CA GLU A 152 23.34 -3.82 -8.28
C GLU A 152 22.26 -2.90 -7.72
N ALA A 153 22.64 -2.07 -6.76
CA ALA A 153 21.74 -1.12 -6.13
C ALA A 153 21.43 0.07 -7.05
N LYS A 154 20.16 0.21 -7.42
CA LYS A 154 19.60 1.39 -8.11
C LYS A 154 19.13 2.42 -7.09
N THR A 155 18.90 3.64 -7.55
CA THR A 155 18.55 4.78 -6.69
C THR A 155 17.18 5.32 -7.05
N ARG A 156 16.37 5.65 -6.04
CA ARG A 156 15.19 6.52 -6.15
C ARG A 156 15.38 7.74 -5.28
N LYS A 157 14.93 8.90 -5.76
CA LYS A 157 14.96 10.15 -5.01
C LYS A 157 13.81 11.05 -5.41
N LEU A 158 13.24 11.74 -4.43
CA LEU A 158 12.29 12.82 -4.63
C LEU A 158 12.72 14.01 -3.79
N SER A 159 12.48 15.21 -4.31
CA SER A 159 12.76 16.46 -3.62
C SER A 159 11.55 17.36 -3.66
N ALA A 160 11.34 18.13 -2.60
CA ALA A 160 10.38 19.22 -2.59
C ALA A 160 11.04 20.51 -2.13
N ARG A 161 10.44 21.62 -2.56
CA ARG A 161 10.73 22.96 -2.09
C ARG A 161 9.41 23.63 -1.71
N TRP A 162 9.44 24.51 -0.73
CA TRP A 162 8.30 25.35 -0.37
C TRP A 162 8.80 26.73 0.02
N THR A 163 7.92 27.73 -0.07
CA THR A 163 8.27 29.10 0.34
C THR A 163 7.92 29.31 1.81
N PHE A 164 8.62 30.24 2.46
CA PHE A 164 8.31 30.57 3.86
C PHE A 164 6.95 31.24 4.00
N GLU A 165 6.55 32.04 3.02
CA GLU A 165 5.25 32.69 2.96
C GLU A 165 4.13 31.64 2.92
N ALA A 166 4.26 30.63 2.06
CA ALA A 166 3.27 29.56 1.97
C ALA A 166 3.19 28.72 3.26
N ALA A 167 4.33 28.46 3.92
CA ALA A 167 4.36 27.76 5.20
C ALA A 167 3.73 28.58 6.33
N GLN A 168 4.01 29.88 6.38
CA GLN A 168 3.43 30.79 7.37
C GLN A 168 1.92 30.96 7.17
N ASP A 169 1.47 31.12 5.93
CA ASP A 169 0.05 31.23 5.58
C ASP A 169 -0.70 29.93 5.90
N ALA A 170 -0.13 28.78 5.55
CA ALA A 170 -0.71 27.47 5.85
C ALA A 170 -0.80 27.22 7.36
N ASN A 171 0.20 27.63 8.14
CA ASN A 171 0.15 27.50 9.59
C ASN A 171 -0.88 28.46 10.21
N ALA A 172 -0.87 29.74 9.81
CA ALA A 172 -1.78 30.75 10.34
C ALA A 172 -3.25 30.51 9.96
N MET A 173 -3.50 29.99 8.76
CA MET A 173 -4.88 29.76 8.28
C MET A 173 -5.42 28.39 8.65
N HIS A 174 -4.59 27.36 8.57
CA HIS A 174 -5.02 25.96 8.63
C HIS A 174 -4.37 25.15 9.76
N GLY A 175 -3.42 25.74 10.51
CA GLY A 175 -2.67 25.01 11.53
C GLY A 175 -1.82 23.87 10.96
N LEU A 176 -1.48 23.95 9.67
CA LEU A 176 -0.70 22.93 8.98
C LEU A 176 0.79 23.21 9.09
N ASP A 177 1.53 22.17 9.48
CA ASP A 177 2.97 22.13 9.35
C ASP A 177 3.32 21.61 7.93
N VAL A 178 3.63 22.54 7.03
CA VAL A 178 3.98 22.23 5.63
C VAL A 178 5.23 21.37 5.54
N GLU A 179 6.20 21.55 6.44
CA GLU A 179 7.44 20.78 6.45
C GLU A 179 7.14 19.31 6.76
N ALA A 180 6.41 19.04 7.84
CA ALA A 180 6.04 17.69 8.23
C ALA A 180 5.15 17.00 7.17
N GLU A 181 4.21 17.73 6.58
CA GLU A 181 3.29 17.17 5.59
C GLU A 181 4.01 16.80 4.28
N ILE A 182 4.89 17.68 3.78
CA ILE A 182 5.69 17.39 2.58
C ILE A 182 6.64 16.22 2.84
N MET A 183 7.28 16.17 4.00
CA MET A 183 8.17 15.05 4.34
C MET A 183 7.44 13.70 4.37
N ALA A 184 6.26 13.66 5.00
CA ALA A 184 5.44 12.46 5.02
C ALA A 184 4.96 12.06 3.61
N ALA A 185 4.51 13.02 2.81
CA ALA A 185 4.04 12.77 1.46
C ALA A 185 5.13 12.19 0.55
N LEU A 186 6.34 12.77 0.57
CA LEU A 186 7.46 12.28 -0.24
C LEU A 186 7.89 10.86 0.16
N ALA A 187 7.97 10.59 1.46
CA ALA A 187 8.36 9.28 1.96
C ALA A 187 7.38 8.20 1.52
N MET A 188 6.08 8.45 1.70
CA MET A 188 5.05 7.49 1.33
C MET A 188 4.96 7.30 -0.20
N GLU A 189 5.14 8.37 -1.00
CA GLU A 189 5.14 8.28 -2.47
C GLU A 189 6.25 7.34 -2.98
N ILE A 190 7.48 7.48 -2.47
CA ILE A 190 8.59 6.58 -2.83
C ILE A 190 8.23 5.12 -2.51
N THR A 191 7.62 4.86 -1.35
CA THR A 191 7.26 3.50 -0.97
C THR A 191 6.14 2.91 -1.84
N ALA A 192 5.14 3.73 -2.23
CA ALA A 192 4.07 3.31 -3.12
C ALA A 192 4.58 3.02 -4.52
N GLU A 193 5.53 3.81 -5.03
CA GLU A 193 6.14 3.62 -6.34
C GLU A 193 6.97 2.33 -6.40
N ILE A 194 7.73 2.03 -5.34
CA ILE A 194 8.48 0.77 -5.21
C ILE A 194 7.53 -0.44 -5.23
N ASP A 195 6.41 -0.36 -4.51
CA ASP A 195 5.42 -1.45 -4.47
C ASP A 195 4.82 -1.72 -5.86
N GLN A 196 4.46 -0.67 -6.61
CA GLN A 196 3.94 -0.82 -7.98
C GLN A 196 5.00 -1.32 -8.97
N GLU A 197 6.25 -0.91 -8.82
CA GLU A 197 7.37 -1.45 -9.61
C GLU A 197 7.47 -2.97 -9.41
N ILE A 198 7.46 -3.44 -8.17
CA ILE A 198 7.57 -4.87 -7.83
C ILE A 198 6.39 -5.65 -8.40
N LEU A 199 5.16 -5.16 -8.22
CA LEU A 199 3.96 -5.83 -8.76
C LEU A 199 3.98 -5.91 -10.29
N THR A 200 4.41 -4.85 -10.96
CA THR A 200 4.55 -4.84 -12.43
C THR A 200 5.61 -5.83 -12.89
N SER A 201 6.74 -5.88 -12.20
CA SER A 201 7.85 -6.80 -12.49
C SER A 201 7.41 -8.26 -12.35
N LEU A 202 6.78 -8.61 -11.23
CA LEU A 202 6.22 -9.94 -11.00
C LEU A 202 5.11 -10.31 -11.99
N GLY A 203 4.27 -9.35 -12.38
CA GLY A 203 3.23 -9.55 -13.40
C GLY A 203 3.80 -9.87 -14.79
N ASN A 204 4.91 -9.23 -15.16
CA ASN A 204 5.64 -9.51 -16.40
C ASN A 204 6.36 -10.87 -16.35
N LEU A 205 6.89 -11.23 -15.18
CA LEU A 205 7.55 -12.51 -14.94
C LEU A 205 6.58 -13.70 -14.96
N ALA A 206 5.32 -13.49 -14.55
CA ALA A 206 4.33 -14.55 -14.42
C ALA A 206 4.00 -15.25 -15.74
N THR A 207 4.17 -16.59 -15.73
CA THR A 207 3.92 -17.50 -16.85
C THR A 207 2.68 -18.33 -16.55
N GLY A 208 1.51 -17.80 -16.90
CA GLY A 208 0.22 -18.48 -16.77
C GLY A 208 -0.56 -18.41 -18.07
N THR A 209 -1.21 -19.51 -18.45
CA THR A 209 -2.07 -19.62 -19.64
C THR A 209 -3.55 -19.71 -19.29
N ALA A 210 -3.88 -19.75 -18.00
CA ALA A 210 -5.25 -19.78 -17.53
C ALA A 210 -5.94 -18.44 -17.81
N THR A 211 -7.10 -18.52 -18.44
CA THR A 211 -8.02 -17.39 -18.63
C THR A 211 -9.33 -17.73 -17.94
N TYR A 212 -9.72 -16.89 -17.00
CA TYR A 212 -11.06 -16.89 -16.45
C TYR A 212 -11.95 -16.07 -17.40
N ASP A 213 -12.87 -16.77 -18.05
CA ASP A 213 -13.93 -16.19 -18.86
C ASP A 213 -15.27 -16.56 -18.23
N GLN A 214 -15.97 -15.55 -17.70
CA GLN A 214 -17.24 -15.75 -17.02
C GLN A 214 -18.29 -16.38 -17.94
N SER A 215 -18.26 -16.06 -19.24
CA SER A 215 -19.22 -16.58 -20.23
C SER A 215 -19.01 -18.04 -20.63
N SER A 216 -17.86 -18.62 -20.26
CA SER A 216 -17.41 -19.95 -20.69
C SER A 216 -17.25 -20.93 -19.52
N VAL A 217 -17.87 -20.62 -18.36
CA VAL A 217 -17.87 -21.53 -17.22
C VAL A 217 -18.68 -22.79 -17.57
N THR A 218 -18.10 -23.97 -17.34
CA THR A 218 -18.67 -25.24 -17.79
C THR A 218 -20.08 -25.50 -17.25
N GLY A 219 -21.04 -25.71 -18.14
CA GLY A 219 -22.45 -26.01 -17.82
C GLY A 219 -23.40 -24.97 -18.39
N THR A 220 -24.67 -25.02 -17.99
CA THR A 220 -25.64 -23.93 -18.20
C THR A 220 -25.83 -23.24 -16.85
N PRO A 221 -24.96 -22.32 -16.45
CA PRO A 221 -25.06 -21.66 -15.16
C PRO A 221 -26.41 -20.93 -15.08
N THR A 222 -27.19 -21.24 -14.04
CA THR A 222 -28.49 -20.59 -13.80
C THR A 222 -28.32 -19.33 -12.94
N PHE A 223 -27.20 -19.22 -12.20
CA PHE A 223 -26.90 -18.13 -11.29
C PHE A 223 -25.46 -17.64 -11.47
N VAL A 224 -25.28 -16.32 -11.50
CA VAL A 224 -23.98 -15.62 -11.63
C VAL A 224 -23.00 -16.01 -10.51
N GLY A 225 -23.50 -16.28 -9.31
CA GLY A 225 -22.66 -16.69 -8.17
C GLY A 225 -21.95 -18.04 -8.37
N ASP A 226 -22.46 -18.93 -9.23
CA ASP A 226 -21.82 -20.21 -9.55
C ASP A 226 -20.70 -20.02 -10.58
N GLU A 227 -20.87 -19.06 -11.49
CA GLU A 227 -19.80 -18.65 -12.42
C GLU A 227 -18.62 -18.06 -11.65
N HIS A 228 -18.90 -17.20 -10.67
CA HIS A 228 -17.90 -16.60 -9.80
C HIS A 228 -17.10 -17.62 -8.98
N ALA A 229 -17.71 -18.75 -8.61
CA ALA A 229 -17.02 -19.83 -7.89
C ALA A 229 -15.93 -20.53 -8.73
N ALA A 230 -16.03 -20.48 -10.06
CA ALA A 230 -15.04 -21.10 -10.95
C ALA A 230 -13.66 -20.42 -10.83
N LEU A 231 -13.60 -19.11 -10.54
CA LEU A 231 -12.35 -18.39 -10.33
C LEU A 231 -11.53 -19.00 -9.17
N ALA A 232 -12.18 -19.29 -8.04
CA ALA A 232 -11.51 -19.91 -6.89
C ALA A 232 -10.95 -21.30 -7.23
N THR A 233 -11.67 -22.08 -8.04
CA THR A 233 -11.20 -23.39 -8.50
C THR A 233 -9.99 -23.26 -9.42
N MET A 234 -10.02 -22.31 -10.36
CA MET A 234 -8.89 -22.02 -11.25
C MET A 234 -7.66 -21.55 -10.47
N MET A 235 -7.84 -20.69 -9.45
CA MET A 235 -6.76 -20.28 -8.56
C MET A 235 -6.11 -21.47 -7.83
N ASN A 236 -6.90 -22.42 -7.33
CA ASN A 236 -6.36 -23.63 -6.69
C ASN A 236 -5.59 -24.52 -7.67
N ARG A 237 -6.07 -24.64 -8.91
CA ARG A 237 -5.36 -25.38 -9.96
C ARG A 237 -4.01 -24.74 -10.26
N GLU A 238 -3.98 -23.42 -10.48
CA GLU A 238 -2.75 -22.67 -10.74
C GLU A 238 -1.78 -22.72 -9.54
N ALA A 239 -2.31 -22.68 -8.32
CA ALA A 239 -1.49 -22.85 -7.12
C ALA A 239 -0.79 -24.22 -7.09
N ASN A 240 -1.47 -25.29 -7.49
CA ASN A 240 -0.87 -26.62 -7.60
C ASN A 240 0.13 -26.73 -8.76
N LEU A 241 -0.10 -26.03 -9.88
CA LEU A 241 0.87 -25.97 -10.97
C LEU A 241 2.16 -25.26 -10.53
N VAL A 242 2.06 -24.18 -9.75
CA VAL A 242 3.24 -23.56 -9.09
C VAL A 242 3.96 -24.56 -8.18
N ALA A 243 3.23 -25.41 -7.44
CA ALA A 243 3.85 -26.47 -6.62
C ALA A 243 4.63 -27.48 -7.46
N GLN A 244 4.07 -27.91 -8.59
CA GLN A 244 4.72 -28.86 -9.49
C GLN A 244 5.99 -28.27 -10.10
N ARG A 245 5.95 -27.00 -10.52
CA ARG A 245 7.09 -26.30 -11.13
C ARG A 245 8.19 -25.99 -10.11
N THR A 246 7.85 -25.52 -8.91
CA THR A 246 8.86 -25.14 -7.91
C THR A 246 9.38 -26.32 -7.08
N ARG A 247 8.58 -27.39 -6.90
CA ARG A 247 8.79 -28.44 -5.88
C ARG A 247 9.01 -27.92 -4.45
N ARG A 248 8.56 -26.69 -4.17
CA ARG A 248 8.66 -26.06 -2.84
C ARG A 248 7.32 -26.08 -2.11
N GLY A 249 6.26 -25.69 -2.81
CA GLY A 249 4.91 -25.63 -2.26
C GLY A 249 3.92 -25.00 -3.24
N ALA A 250 2.63 -25.15 -2.95
CA ALA A 250 1.59 -24.47 -3.70
C ALA A 250 1.59 -22.97 -3.44
N ALA A 251 1.16 -22.18 -4.43
CA ALA A 251 1.03 -20.73 -4.27
C ALA A 251 0.24 -20.38 -3.00
N ASN A 252 0.80 -19.48 -2.19
CA ASN A 252 0.30 -19.15 -0.86
C ASN A 252 -0.08 -17.67 -0.71
N TRP A 253 0.12 -16.87 -1.76
CA TRP A 253 -0.41 -15.53 -1.85
C TRP A 253 -0.97 -15.25 -3.25
N ALA A 254 -1.92 -14.33 -3.34
CA ALA A 254 -2.38 -13.79 -4.60
C ALA A 254 -2.65 -12.28 -4.49
N VAL A 255 -2.39 -11.56 -5.57
CA VAL A 255 -2.72 -10.15 -5.74
C VAL A 255 -3.80 -10.03 -6.80
N VAL A 256 -4.93 -9.44 -6.44
CA VAL A 256 -6.13 -9.33 -7.28
C VAL A 256 -6.48 -7.85 -7.55
N SER A 257 -7.18 -7.60 -8.65
CA SER A 257 -7.81 -6.30 -8.91
C SER A 257 -9.07 -6.11 -8.04
N PRO A 258 -9.58 -4.88 -7.87
CA PRO A 258 -10.85 -4.65 -7.17
C PRO A 258 -12.02 -5.42 -7.79
N ALA A 259 -12.07 -5.55 -9.12
CA ALA A 259 -13.08 -6.36 -9.83
C ALA A 259 -12.92 -7.87 -9.57
N ALA A 260 -11.70 -8.39 -9.55
CA ALA A 260 -11.46 -9.79 -9.19
C ALA A 260 -11.86 -10.09 -7.74
N LEU A 261 -11.68 -9.12 -6.84
CA LEU A 261 -12.11 -9.25 -5.45
C LEU A 261 -13.64 -9.35 -5.34
N THR A 262 -14.39 -8.54 -6.08
CA THR A 262 -15.87 -8.61 -6.04
C THR A 262 -16.38 -9.95 -6.54
N VAL A 263 -15.75 -10.54 -7.57
CA VAL A 263 -16.03 -11.93 -8.02
C VAL A 263 -15.82 -12.92 -6.87
N LEU A 264 -14.66 -12.87 -6.20
CA LEU A 264 -14.35 -13.78 -5.08
C LEU A 264 -15.32 -13.63 -3.90
N GLN A 265 -15.80 -12.42 -3.63
CA GLN A 265 -16.71 -12.14 -2.53
C GLN A 265 -18.17 -12.50 -2.81
N SER A 266 -18.58 -12.56 -4.08
CA SER A 266 -19.97 -12.81 -4.49
C SER A 266 -20.22 -14.25 -4.94
N ALA A 267 -19.20 -15.11 -4.94
CA ALA A 267 -19.35 -16.52 -5.28
C ALA A 267 -20.24 -17.28 -4.27
N THR A 268 -21.19 -18.07 -4.79
CA THR A 268 -22.19 -18.83 -3.99
C THR A 268 -21.52 -19.83 -3.03
N THR A 269 -20.46 -20.50 -3.49
CA THR A 269 -19.64 -21.42 -2.70
C THR A 269 -18.27 -20.81 -2.43
N SER A 270 -18.24 -19.57 -1.96
CA SER A 270 -16.98 -18.89 -1.63
C SER A 270 -16.30 -19.58 -0.44
N ALA A 271 -15.13 -20.19 -0.70
CA ALA A 271 -14.19 -20.59 0.35
C ALA A 271 -13.24 -19.43 0.75
N PHE A 272 -13.61 -18.21 0.34
CA PHE A 272 -12.90 -16.98 0.68
C PHE A 272 -13.39 -16.49 2.06
N ALA A 273 -12.52 -16.62 3.06
CA ALA A 273 -12.75 -16.06 4.38
C ALA A 273 -12.17 -14.64 4.42
N ARG A 274 -13.03 -13.65 4.66
CA ARG A 274 -12.59 -12.28 4.91
C ARG A 274 -11.79 -12.23 6.21
N THR A 275 -10.75 -11.39 6.25
CA THR A 275 -10.00 -11.20 7.51
C THR A 275 -10.91 -10.61 8.59
N THR A 276 -10.74 -11.09 9.82
CA THR A 276 -11.34 -10.51 11.04
C THR A 276 -10.29 -9.80 11.91
N GLU A 277 -9.05 -9.74 11.43
CA GLU A 277 -7.94 -9.09 12.12
C GLU A 277 -8.02 -7.58 11.90
N GLY A 278 -8.64 -6.91 12.87
CA GLY A 278 -8.93 -5.48 12.87
C GLY A 278 -10.39 -5.25 13.25
N THR A 279 -10.63 -4.50 14.33
CA THR A 279 -11.96 -4.00 14.68
C THR A 279 -12.61 -3.39 13.44
N PHE A 280 -13.86 -3.77 13.20
CA PHE A 280 -14.68 -3.38 12.04
C PHE A 280 -14.61 -1.86 11.81
N GLU A 281 -13.67 -1.42 10.96
CA GLU A 281 -13.55 -0.06 10.45
C GLU A 281 -13.67 -0.18 8.92
N ALA A 282 -14.82 0.19 8.38
CA ALA A 282 -14.86 0.61 6.98
C ALA A 282 -14.16 1.98 6.90
N PRO A 283 -13.43 2.37 5.83
CA PRO A 283 -13.07 1.72 4.59
C PRO A 283 -11.54 1.53 4.54
N THR A 284 -11.01 0.45 5.07
CA THR A 284 -9.55 0.38 5.26
C THR A 284 -8.82 0.17 3.94
N ASN A 285 -7.93 1.10 3.63
CA ASN A 285 -6.92 1.06 2.58
C ASN A 285 -5.84 -0.02 2.86
N THR A 286 -6.25 -1.11 3.51
CA THR A 286 -5.46 -2.29 3.84
C THR A 286 -5.48 -3.18 2.63
N LYS A 287 -4.31 -3.38 2.02
CA LYS A 287 -4.21 -4.24 0.84
C LYS A 287 -4.48 -5.71 1.16
N PHE A 288 -4.35 -6.18 2.40
CA PHE A 288 -4.73 -7.54 2.79
C PHE A 288 -6.24 -7.63 3.06
N VAL A 289 -6.92 -8.57 2.40
CA VAL A 289 -8.40 -8.66 2.46
C VAL A 289 -8.90 -9.97 3.07
N GLY A 290 -8.09 -11.02 3.08
CA GLY A 290 -8.45 -12.29 3.69
C GLY A 290 -7.69 -13.46 3.12
N THR A 291 -8.23 -14.66 3.36
CA THR A 291 -7.61 -15.91 2.91
C THR A 291 -8.58 -16.75 2.08
N LEU A 292 -8.11 -17.30 0.97
CA LEU A 292 -8.82 -18.34 0.23
C LEU A 292 -8.44 -19.71 0.79
N ASN A 293 -9.43 -20.56 1.06
CA ASN A 293 -9.24 -21.92 1.59
C ASN A 293 -8.42 -22.00 2.89
N GLY A 294 -8.34 -20.90 3.66
CA GLY A 294 -7.58 -20.83 4.91
C GLY A 294 -6.05 -20.88 4.76
N THR A 295 -5.52 -20.92 3.53
CA THR A 295 -4.08 -21.10 3.28
C THR A 295 -3.49 -20.03 2.37
N MET A 296 -4.24 -19.55 1.36
CA MET A 296 -3.73 -18.54 0.42
C MET A 296 -4.15 -17.14 0.84
N ARG A 297 -3.18 -16.26 1.10
CA ARG A 297 -3.39 -14.86 1.48
C ARG A 297 -3.75 -14.02 0.25
N ILE A 298 -4.86 -13.28 0.30
CA ILE A 298 -5.33 -12.45 -0.81
C ILE A 298 -5.07 -10.99 -0.51
N TYR A 299 -4.36 -10.34 -1.43
CA TYR A 299 -4.08 -8.92 -1.42
C TYR A 299 -4.77 -8.23 -2.61
N VAL A 300 -5.10 -6.95 -2.46
CA VAL A 300 -5.71 -6.12 -3.50
C VAL A 300 -4.73 -5.06 -3.94
N ASN A 301 -4.53 -4.96 -5.26
CA ASN A 301 -3.90 -3.78 -5.85
C ASN A 301 -4.99 -2.77 -6.23
N THR A 302 -5.17 -1.73 -5.42
CA THR A 302 -6.16 -0.67 -5.65
C THR A 302 -5.91 0.16 -6.91
N TYR A 303 -4.69 0.11 -7.47
CA TYR A 303 -4.32 0.82 -8.70
C TYR A 303 -4.53 -0.04 -9.96
N ALA A 304 -4.86 -1.32 -9.80
CA ALA A 304 -5.08 -2.23 -10.92
C ALA A 304 -6.42 -1.92 -11.61
N SER A 305 -6.41 -1.92 -12.95
CA SER A 305 -7.64 -1.88 -13.74
C SER A 305 -8.39 -3.22 -13.66
N ASP A 306 -9.67 -3.23 -14.01
CA ASP A 306 -10.52 -4.42 -13.91
C ASP A 306 -10.03 -5.60 -14.76
N ALA A 307 -9.36 -5.32 -15.89
CA ALA A 307 -8.78 -6.31 -16.78
C ALA A 307 -7.40 -6.84 -16.32
N THR A 308 -6.86 -6.30 -15.22
CA THR A 308 -5.56 -6.75 -14.69
C THR A 308 -5.68 -8.21 -14.25
N PRO A 309 -4.79 -9.10 -14.71
CA PRO A 309 -4.84 -10.51 -14.35
C PRO A 309 -4.63 -10.70 -12.84
N VAL A 310 -5.21 -11.77 -12.31
CA VAL A 310 -4.91 -12.21 -10.94
C VAL A 310 -3.51 -12.79 -10.93
N LEU A 311 -2.64 -12.23 -10.09
CA LEU A 311 -1.28 -12.71 -9.88
C LEU A 311 -1.27 -13.66 -8.69
N LEU A 312 -0.75 -14.88 -8.88
CA LEU A 312 -0.53 -15.85 -7.82
C LEU A 312 0.95 -16.09 -7.66
N GLY A 313 1.40 -16.36 -6.45
CA GLY A 313 2.77 -16.79 -6.24
C GLY A 313 3.01 -17.53 -4.94
N TYR A 314 4.21 -18.09 -4.86
CA TYR A 314 4.70 -18.82 -3.71
C TYR A 314 5.86 -18.06 -3.06
N LYS A 315 5.77 -17.85 -1.75
CA LYS A 315 6.87 -17.40 -0.87
C LYS A 315 7.01 -18.40 0.28
N GLY A 316 8.19 -18.99 0.46
CA GLY A 316 8.46 -19.87 1.59
C GLY A 316 8.52 -19.14 2.93
N GLN A 317 8.67 -19.89 4.02
CA GLN A 317 8.77 -19.30 5.38
C GLN A 317 10.06 -18.49 5.61
N GLY A 318 11.07 -18.69 4.77
CA GLY A 318 12.32 -17.92 4.81
C GLY A 318 12.42 -16.93 3.64
N GLU A 319 13.20 -15.87 3.83
CA GLU A 319 13.40 -14.78 2.85
C GLU A 319 14.24 -15.18 1.61
N ILE A 320 14.68 -16.43 1.54
CA ILE A 320 15.49 -16.98 0.44
C ILE A 320 14.62 -17.71 -0.59
N ASP A 321 13.40 -18.09 -0.21
CA ASP A 321 12.50 -18.90 -1.05
C ASP A 321 11.38 -18.02 -1.61
N ALA A 322 11.68 -17.26 -2.67
CA ALA A 322 10.76 -16.33 -3.30
C ALA A 322 11.04 -16.17 -4.80
N ALA A 323 10.05 -15.68 -5.55
CA ALA A 323 10.17 -15.40 -6.98
C ALA A 323 11.21 -14.30 -7.29
N ALA A 324 11.22 -13.25 -6.48
CA ALA A 324 12.10 -12.10 -6.63
C ALA A 324 12.63 -11.67 -5.26
N PHE A 325 13.76 -10.94 -5.30
CA PHE A 325 14.40 -10.42 -4.10
C PHE A 325 14.51 -8.90 -4.15
N TYR A 326 14.02 -8.27 -3.09
CA TYR A 326 14.27 -6.87 -2.80
C TYR A 326 15.45 -6.76 -1.84
N CYS A 327 16.48 -6.07 -2.31
CA CYS A 327 17.75 -6.01 -1.62
C CYS A 327 18.04 -4.58 -1.18
N PRO A 328 17.56 -4.13 -0.01
CA PRO A 328 17.80 -2.77 0.46
C PRO A 328 19.28 -2.57 0.74
N TYR A 329 19.84 -1.46 0.25
CA TYR A 329 21.23 -1.06 0.53
C TYR A 329 21.27 0.17 1.42
N VAL A 330 20.56 1.22 1.02
CA VAL A 330 20.40 2.45 1.80
C VAL A 330 18.89 2.63 2.04
N PRO A 331 18.44 2.56 3.31
CA PRO A 331 17.04 2.82 3.63
C PRO A 331 16.67 4.25 3.25
N LEU A 332 15.39 4.60 3.36
CA LEU A 332 14.93 5.94 3.06
C LEU A 332 15.67 6.97 3.95
N MET A 333 16.55 7.77 3.36
CA MET A 333 17.32 8.82 4.02
C MET A 333 16.78 10.18 3.59
N SER A 334 16.53 11.05 4.56
CA SER A 334 16.25 12.48 4.34
C SER A 334 17.56 13.26 4.35
N SER A 335 17.68 14.26 3.48
CA SER A 335 18.76 15.26 3.52
C SER A 335 18.66 16.19 4.73
N GLY A 336 17.52 16.20 5.43
CA GLY A 336 17.11 17.32 6.26
C GLY A 336 16.69 18.52 5.40
N VAL A 337 16.11 19.53 6.04
CA VAL A 337 15.76 20.79 5.38
C VAL A 337 17.02 21.62 5.18
N VAL A 338 17.30 21.95 3.93
CA VAL A 338 18.42 22.79 3.52
C VAL A 338 17.85 24.05 2.88
N VAL A 339 18.36 25.21 3.26
CA VAL A 339 17.97 26.48 2.66
C VAL A 339 18.83 26.72 1.43
N ASP A 340 18.20 26.91 0.27
CA ASP A 340 18.92 27.26 -0.96
C ASP A 340 19.57 28.65 -0.79
N PRO A 341 20.89 28.81 -0.97
CA PRO A 341 21.57 30.09 -0.77
C PRO A 341 21.18 31.17 -1.80
N SER A 342 20.51 30.80 -2.89
CA SER A 342 20.11 31.75 -3.93
C SER A 342 18.68 32.29 -3.74
N SER A 343 17.73 31.42 -3.40
CA SER A 343 16.32 31.76 -3.20
C SER A 343 15.92 31.90 -1.72
N PHE A 344 16.76 31.40 -0.81
CA PHE A 344 16.46 31.22 0.60
C PHE A 344 15.22 30.34 0.88
N GLU A 345 14.74 29.57 -0.09
CA GLU A 345 13.64 28.65 0.13
C GLU A 345 14.12 27.36 0.82
N PRO A 346 13.33 26.80 1.75
CA PRO A 346 13.50 25.44 2.25
C PRO A 346 13.39 24.39 1.15
N VAL A 347 14.38 23.49 1.10
CA VAL A 347 14.43 22.33 0.20
C VAL A 347 14.71 21.08 1.02
N VAL A 348 13.98 20.00 0.73
CA VAL A 348 14.21 18.66 1.30
C VAL A 348 14.32 17.64 0.19
N SER A 349 15.16 16.63 0.37
CA SER A 349 15.26 15.48 -0.53
C SER A 349 15.23 14.18 0.26
N PHE A 350 14.49 13.21 -0.27
CA PHE A 350 14.57 11.81 0.15
C PHE A 350 15.32 11.00 -0.88
N MET A 351 16.09 10.03 -0.42
CA MET A 351 16.82 9.08 -1.25
C MET A 351 16.71 7.69 -0.65
N THR A 352 16.57 6.69 -1.50
CA THR A 352 16.76 5.28 -1.14
C THR A 352 17.56 4.57 -2.23
N ARG A 353 18.30 3.54 -1.84
CA ARG A 353 19.05 2.69 -2.77
C ARG A 353 18.76 1.23 -2.47
N TYR A 354 18.41 0.48 -3.50
CA TYR A 354 18.08 -0.93 -3.38
C TYR A 354 18.32 -1.65 -4.71
N GLY A 355 18.58 -2.94 -4.63
CA GLY A 355 18.58 -3.85 -5.78
C GLY A 355 17.23 -4.55 -5.88
N TYR A 356 16.74 -4.75 -7.09
CA TYR A 356 15.65 -5.69 -7.38
C TYR A 356 16.19 -6.71 -8.36
N VAL A 357 16.02 -8.00 -8.04
CA VAL A 357 16.52 -9.08 -8.88
C VAL A 357 15.51 -10.21 -9.00
N GLU A 358 15.37 -10.67 -10.23
CA GLU A 358 14.68 -11.91 -10.59
C GLU A 358 15.74 -12.89 -11.09
N LEU A 359 15.71 -14.10 -10.55
CA LEU A 359 16.57 -15.20 -11.00
C LEU A 359 15.94 -15.80 -12.27
N ASN A 360 16.10 -15.17 -13.43
CA ASN A 360 15.43 -15.58 -14.69
C ASN A 360 16.38 -16.09 -15.78
N ASN A 361 17.69 -15.86 -15.65
CA ASN A 361 18.65 -16.21 -16.66
C ASN A 361 19.17 -17.64 -16.46
N THR A 362 18.69 -18.61 -17.24
CA THR A 362 19.12 -20.01 -17.14
C THR A 362 20.61 -20.27 -17.37
N ALA A 363 21.35 -19.31 -17.93
CA ALA A 363 22.79 -19.39 -18.17
C ALA A 363 23.64 -18.83 -17.00
N SER A 364 23.13 -17.87 -16.21
CA SER A 364 23.86 -17.27 -15.07
C SER A 364 23.15 -17.40 -13.72
N SER A 365 21.93 -17.94 -13.73
CA SER A 365 21.02 -18.10 -12.61
C SER A 365 20.35 -19.48 -12.69
N LEU A 366 20.22 -20.13 -11.54
CA LEU A 366 19.70 -21.50 -11.47
C LEU A 366 18.22 -21.56 -11.05
N GLY A 367 17.65 -20.43 -10.61
CA GLY A 367 16.22 -20.30 -10.38
C GLY A 367 15.52 -20.01 -11.70
N ASN A 368 14.34 -20.61 -11.91
CA ASN A 368 13.38 -20.09 -12.85
C ASN A 368 12.36 -19.29 -12.04
N ALA A 369 12.66 -18.02 -11.78
CA ALA A 369 11.81 -17.14 -10.99
C ALA A 369 10.35 -17.12 -11.49
N ALA A 370 10.14 -17.34 -12.79
CA ALA A 370 8.82 -17.45 -13.40
C ALA A 370 8.01 -18.67 -12.94
N ASP A 371 8.64 -19.72 -12.39
CA ASP A 371 7.95 -20.90 -11.87
C ASP A 371 7.26 -20.62 -10.53
N TYR A 372 7.74 -19.64 -9.77
CA TYR A 372 7.18 -19.23 -8.48
C TYR A 372 5.91 -18.40 -8.62
N VAL A 373 5.63 -17.88 -9.82
CA VAL A 373 4.48 -17.01 -10.08
C VAL A 373 3.63 -17.57 -11.22
N SER A 374 2.32 -17.39 -11.11
CA SER A 374 1.37 -17.65 -12.19
C SER A 374 0.40 -16.49 -12.30
N LYS A 375 -0.25 -16.36 -13.46
CA LYS A 375 -1.29 -15.36 -13.67
C LYS A 375 -2.52 -15.98 -14.28
N ILE A 376 -3.68 -15.47 -13.90
CA ILE A 376 -4.97 -15.83 -14.49
C ILE A 376 -5.50 -14.57 -15.18
N ALA A 377 -5.61 -14.62 -16.50
CA ALA A 377 -6.22 -13.54 -17.27
C ALA A 377 -7.71 -13.45 -16.95
N MET A 378 -8.25 -12.24 -16.86
CA MET A 378 -9.67 -12.01 -16.61
C MET A 378 -10.34 -11.51 -17.88
N SER A 379 -11.46 -12.14 -18.27
CA SER A 379 -12.21 -11.81 -19.48
C SER A 379 -13.72 -11.81 -19.21
N ASN A 380 -14.44 -10.94 -19.92
CA ASN A 380 -15.90 -10.87 -19.95
C ASN A 380 -16.59 -10.80 -18.57
N LEU A 381 -16.00 -10.05 -17.63
CA LEU A 381 -16.60 -9.85 -16.30
C LEU A 381 -17.92 -9.08 -16.39
N SER A 382 -18.99 -9.68 -15.87
CA SER A 382 -20.31 -9.07 -15.66
C SER A 382 -20.76 -9.25 -14.22
N PHE A 383 -21.19 -8.16 -13.60
CA PHE A 383 -21.65 -8.13 -12.20
C PHE A 383 -23.17 -7.98 -12.05
N VAL A 384 -23.90 -7.99 -13.18
CA VAL A 384 -25.35 -7.77 -13.29
C VAL A 384 -25.97 -8.80 -14.22
#